data_AF-A0A086MPH7-F1
#
_entry.id   AF-A0A086MPH7-F1
#
_cell.length_a   1.000
_cell.length_b   1.000
_cell.length_c   1.000
_cell.angle_alpha   90.00
_cell.angle_beta   90.00
_cell.angle_gamma   90.00
#
_symmetry.space_group_name_H-M   'P 1'
#
loop_
_entity.id
_entity.type
_entity.pdbx_description
1 polymer ?
#
loop_
_entity_poly.entity_id
_entity_poly.type
_entity_poly.pdbx_seq_one_letter_code
_entity_poly.pdbx_strand_id
1 'polypeptide(L)'
;MLWTLQQHYPYFRTKETRSYDFPTLRDEKWTAEHKAPYLDSIAEADTLIGNLVNDLRDLKLLDETLIIVTGDHGEAFQQHGSFGHGKGLYEEEVHVPLLLINPRLFPFRSTERVVGHIDIAPTVLDVLAIPSPSEWQGKSLFQPKREEPIYFFTAWLDYKVGYRLGSRKSVVSLLSDQVETYNLDMDPQEKINTSAKDPTIKTVEKVRIIDWVHNQNKFILSKMAPKSR
;
A
#
# COMPACT_ATOMS: atom_id res chain seq x y z
N MET A 1 -9.65 -6.25 -13.97
CA MET A 1 -8.51 -6.26 -13.02
C MET A 1 -7.49 -7.22 -13.58
N LEU A 2 -6.26 -6.75 -13.79
CA LEU A 2 -5.14 -7.55 -14.28
C LEU A 2 -4.18 -7.75 -13.10
N TRP A 3 -3.75 -8.99 -12.87
CA TRP A 3 -2.80 -9.33 -11.81
C TRP A 3 -1.51 -9.81 -12.45
N THR A 4 -0.39 -9.18 -12.09
CA THR A 4 0.94 -9.64 -12.49
C THR A 4 1.49 -10.53 -11.39
N LEU A 5 2.07 -11.68 -11.76
CA LEU A 5 2.67 -12.64 -10.80
C LEU A 5 4.20 -12.54 -10.74
N GLN A 6 4.82 -11.83 -11.68
CA GLN A 6 6.26 -11.83 -11.89
C GLN A 6 7.04 -11.09 -10.78
N GLN A 7 6.36 -10.20 -10.04
CA GLN A 7 6.92 -9.43 -8.93
C GLN A 7 6.83 -10.18 -7.59
N HIS A 8 6.11 -11.31 -7.54
CA HIS A 8 6.04 -12.15 -6.35
C HIS A 8 7.25 -13.10 -6.29
N TYR A 9 7.83 -13.27 -5.11
CA TYR A 9 8.94 -14.21 -4.93
C TYR A 9 8.50 -15.67 -5.16
N PRO A 10 9.29 -16.52 -5.84
CA PRO A 10 10.57 -16.22 -6.50
C PRO A 10 10.35 -15.42 -7.80
N TYR A 11 11.13 -14.35 -7.99
CA TYR A 11 10.97 -13.44 -9.14
C TYR A 11 11.25 -14.20 -10.45
N PHE A 12 10.19 -14.62 -11.13
CA PHE A 12 10.29 -15.42 -12.34
C PHE A 12 10.82 -14.58 -13.49
N ARG A 13 11.81 -15.11 -14.20
CA ARG A 13 12.29 -14.56 -15.46
C ARG A 13 11.83 -15.45 -16.60
N THR A 14 11.27 -14.85 -17.64
CA THR A 14 11.08 -15.52 -18.93
C THR A 14 12.38 -15.42 -19.74
N LYS A 15 12.50 -16.17 -20.84
CA LYS A 15 13.65 -16.02 -21.75
C LYS A 15 13.73 -14.65 -22.42
N GLU A 16 12.64 -13.90 -22.39
CA GLU A 16 12.47 -12.58 -22.99
C GLU A 16 12.68 -11.44 -21.97
N THR A 17 12.77 -11.76 -20.67
CA THR A 17 13.03 -10.77 -19.62
C THR A 17 14.37 -10.10 -19.86
N ARG A 18 14.33 -8.84 -20.28
CA ARG A 18 15.51 -8.00 -20.44
C ARG A 18 16.10 -7.75 -19.05
N SER A 19 17.39 -8.02 -18.87
CA SER A 19 18.09 -7.50 -17.69
C SER A 19 18.37 -6.03 -17.91
N TYR A 20 17.90 -5.18 -17.01
CA TYR A 20 18.05 -3.73 -17.15
C TYR A 20 19.38 -3.21 -16.60
N ASP A 21 20.32 -4.11 -16.27
CA ASP A 21 21.66 -3.86 -15.74
C ASP A 21 21.71 -2.64 -14.81
N PHE A 22 21.21 -2.80 -13.58
CA PHE A 22 21.26 -1.75 -12.54
C PHE A 22 22.69 -1.68 -11.96
N PRO A 23 23.57 -0.79 -12.44
CA PRO A 23 25.00 -0.89 -12.17
C PRO A 23 25.31 -0.55 -10.70
N THR A 24 24.45 0.24 -10.07
CA THR A 24 24.53 0.68 -8.67
C THR A 24 24.15 -0.40 -7.65
N LEU A 25 23.65 -1.56 -8.09
CA LEU A 25 23.28 -2.67 -7.22
C LEU A 25 24.35 -3.77 -7.17
N ARG A 26 25.47 -3.59 -7.88
CA ARG A 26 26.54 -4.59 -8.02
C ARG A 26 27.55 -4.61 -6.87
N ASP A 27 27.51 -3.63 -5.98
CA ASP A 27 28.53 -3.51 -4.93
C ASP A 27 28.37 -4.56 -3.81
N GLU A 28 27.20 -5.19 -3.70
CA GLU A 28 26.92 -6.24 -2.71
C GLU A 28 26.24 -7.47 -3.33
N LYS A 29 26.85 -8.65 -3.13
CA LYS A 29 26.36 -9.94 -3.67
C LYS A 29 24.90 -10.21 -3.32
N TRP A 30 24.49 -9.90 -2.09
CA TRP A 30 23.11 -10.14 -1.64
C TRP A 30 22.09 -9.27 -2.40
N THR A 31 22.40 -7.99 -2.60
CA THR A 31 21.57 -7.05 -3.36
C THR A 31 21.46 -7.48 -4.83
N ALA A 32 22.56 -7.93 -5.44
CA ALA A 32 22.56 -8.45 -6.81
C ALA A 32 21.71 -9.73 -6.97
N GLU A 33 21.69 -10.63 -5.97
CA GLU A 33 20.94 -11.89 -6.04
C GLU A 33 19.43 -11.73 -5.78
N HIS A 34 19.02 -10.69 -5.03
CA HIS A 34 17.62 -10.55 -4.61
C HIS A 34 16.94 -9.32 -5.22
N LYS A 35 17.58 -8.14 -5.15
CA LYS A 35 16.97 -6.88 -5.57
C LYS A 35 17.02 -6.67 -7.07
N ALA A 36 18.09 -7.11 -7.75
CA ALA A 36 18.19 -6.94 -9.20
C ALA A 36 17.11 -7.75 -9.97
N PRO A 37 16.81 -9.03 -9.65
CA PRO A 37 15.72 -9.74 -10.29
C PRO A 37 14.34 -9.13 -10.02
N TYR A 38 14.12 -8.56 -8.84
CA TYR A 38 12.90 -7.80 -8.53
C TYR A 38 12.77 -6.55 -9.39
N LEU A 39 13.84 -5.77 -9.57
CA LEU A 39 13.79 -4.59 -10.44
C LEU A 39 13.62 -4.95 -11.91
N ASP A 40 14.21 -6.06 -12.37
CA ASP A 40 13.98 -6.56 -13.73
C ASP A 40 12.49 -6.92 -13.93
N SER A 41 11.83 -7.56 -12.95
CA SER A 41 10.40 -7.88 -13.06
C SER A 41 9.51 -6.64 -13.00
N ILE A 42 9.91 -5.57 -12.29
CA ILE A 42 9.24 -4.27 -12.37
C ILE A 42 9.38 -3.67 -13.77
N ALA A 43 10.57 -3.68 -14.35
CA ALA A 43 10.81 -3.10 -15.67
C ALA A 43 10.07 -3.87 -16.80
N GLU A 44 9.91 -5.19 -16.64
CA GLU A 44 9.05 -5.99 -17.50
C GLU A 44 7.58 -5.57 -17.38
N ALA A 45 7.05 -5.42 -16.16
CA ALA A 45 5.69 -4.92 -15.96
C ALA A 45 5.48 -3.51 -16.53
N ASP A 46 6.45 -2.59 -16.36
CA ASP A 46 6.41 -1.25 -16.95
C ASP A 46 6.29 -1.33 -18.48
N THR A 47 7.06 -2.20 -19.12
CA THR A 47 7.00 -2.43 -20.57
C THR A 47 5.62 -2.97 -20.99
N LEU A 48 5.07 -3.94 -20.26
CA LEU A 48 3.76 -4.52 -20.56
C LEU A 48 2.62 -3.49 -20.38
N ILE A 49 2.69 -2.67 -19.32
CA ILE A 49 1.75 -1.57 -19.10
C ILE A 49 1.88 -0.54 -20.22
N GLY A 50 3.10 -0.19 -20.62
CA GLY A 50 3.35 0.72 -21.74
C GLY A 50 2.73 0.23 -23.05
N ASN A 51 2.87 -1.06 -23.36
CA ASN A 51 2.23 -1.67 -24.52
C ASN A 51 0.70 -1.59 -24.45
N LEU A 52 0.09 -1.94 -23.31
CA LEU A 52 -1.35 -1.81 -23.11
C LEU A 52 -1.84 -0.36 -23.33
N VAL A 53 -1.11 0.62 -22.78
CA VAL A 53 -1.44 2.04 -22.94
C VAL A 53 -1.32 2.49 -24.40
N ASN A 54 -0.31 2.00 -25.13
CA ASN A 54 -0.14 2.28 -26.55
C ASN A 54 -1.26 1.66 -27.38
N ASP A 55 -1.62 0.40 -27.13
CA ASP A 55 -2.72 -0.27 -27.83
C ASP A 55 -4.06 0.47 -27.61
N LEU A 56 -4.35 0.88 -26.36
CA LEU A 56 -5.53 1.69 -26.05
C LEU A 56 -5.52 3.04 -26.78
N ARG A 57 -4.34 3.65 -26.96
CA ARG A 57 -4.19 4.90 -27.72
C ARG A 57 -4.47 4.69 -29.20
N ASP A 58 -3.91 3.65 -29.79
CA ASP A 58 -4.05 3.33 -31.22
C ASP A 58 -5.51 2.96 -31.56
N LEU A 59 -6.19 2.28 -30.63
CA LEU A 59 -7.62 1.99 -30.71
C LEU A 59 -8.53 3.20 -30.40
N LYS A 60 -7.96 4.36 -30.02
CA LYS A 60 -8.67 5.57 -29.61
C LYS A 60 -9.60 5.37 -28.40
N LEU A 61 -9.24 4.45 -27.51
CA LEU A 61 -9.99 4.12 -26.28
C LEU A 61 -9.36 4.73 -25.02
N LEU A 62 -8.11 5.22 -25.10
CA LEU A 62 -7.38 5.71 -23.93
C LEU A 62 -8.10 6.86 -23.21
N ASP A 63 -8.74 7.78 -23.94
CA ASP A 63 -9.47 8.92 -23.37
C ASP A 63 -10.73 8.50 -22.61
N GLU A 64 -11.28 7.32 -22.92
CA GLU A 64 -12.48 6.74 -22.31
C GLU A 64 -12.15 5.64 -21.27
N THR A 65 -10.87 5.38 -21.03
CA THR A 65 -10.41 4.33 -20.12
C THR A 65 -9.74 4.95 -18.89
N LEU A 66 -10.21 4.59 -17.69
CA LEU A 66 -9.48 4.86 -16.45
C LEU A 66 -8.57 3.67 -16.15
N ILE A 67 -7.26 3.89 -16.21
CA ILE A 67 -6.25 2.90 -15.83
C ILE A 67 -5.80 3.22 -14.39
N ILE A 68 -5.83 2.22 -13.52
CA ILE A 68 -5.34 2.32 -12.14
C ILE A 68 -4.21 1.30 -11.98
N VAL A 69 -3.02 1.78 -11.60
CA VAL A 69 -1.85 0.94 -11.32
C VAL A 69 -1.54 1.02 -9.84
N THR A 70 -1.43 -0.13 -9.18
CA THR A 70 -1.04 -0.22 -7.76
C THR A 70 -0.37 -1.56 -7.47
N GLY A 71 0.36 -1.63 -6.35
CA GLY A 71 0.78 -2.91 -5.75
C GLY A 71 -0.17 -3.29 -4.62
N ASP A 72 -0.42 -4.57 -4.39
CA ASP A 72 -1.19 -5.04 -3.24
C ASP A 72 -0.39 -4.93 -1.92
N HIS A 73 0.93 -5.11 -2.01
CA HIS A 73 1.91 -4.80 -0.98
C HIS A 73 3.25 -4.38 -1.61
N GLY A 74 4.17 -3.89 -0.77
CA GLY A 74 5.57 -3.64 -1.12
C GLY A 74 6.45 -4.86 -0.83
N GLU A 75 7.76 -4.72 -0.96
CA GLU A 75 8.73 -5.80 -0.77
C GLU A 75 9.92 -5.31 0.07
N ALA A 76 10.21 -6.02 1.16
CA ALA A 76 11.35 -5.74 2.03
C ALA A 76 12.64 -6.41 1.52
N PHE A 77 13.72 -5.66 1.62
CA PHE A 77 15.09 -6.04 1.28
C PHE A 77 16.04 -5.83 2.48
N GLN A 78 15.64 -6.33 3.65
CA GLN A 78 16.37 -6.29 4.92
C GLN A 78 16.51 -4.92 5.62
N GLN A 79 15.81 -3.87 5.17
CA GLN A 79 15.85 -2.55 5.84
C GLN A 79 15.48 -2.66 7.33
N HIS A 80 14.53 -3.53 7.67
CA HIS A 80 14.14 -3.85 9.04
C HIS A 80 14.32 -5.35 9.39
N GLY A 81 15.31 -6.00 8.78
CA GLY A 81 15.64 -7.41 9.06
C GLY A 81 14.68 -8.45 8.46
N SER A 82 13.68 -8.03 7.67
CA SER A 82 12.84 -8.92 6.87
C SER A 82 13.24 -8.88 5.39
N PHE A 83 13.17 -10.04 4.74
CA PHE A 83 13.14 -10.16 3.29
C PHE A 83 11.78 -10.71 2.86
N GLY A 84 11.20 -10.14 1.81
CA GLY A 84 9.86 -10.47 1.34
C GLY A 84 8.80 -9.50 1.85
N HIS A 85 7.58 -9.99 1.96
CA HIS A 85 6.42 -9.24 2.43
C HIS A 85 5.60 -10.05 3.43
N GLY A 86 4.64 -9.39 4.08
CA GLY A 86 3.76 -9.98 5.08
C GLY A 86 4.40 -10.15 6.46
N LYS A 87 5.64 -9.70 6.68
CA LYS A 87 6.37 -9.92 7.94
C LYS A 87 6.40 -8.66 8.81
N GLY A 88 6.55 -7.51 8.16
CA GLY A 88 6.56 -6.19 8.78
C GLY A 88 5.35 -5.37 8.37
N LEU A 89 5.28 -4.16 8.90
CA LEU A 89 4.36 -3.10 8.46
C LEU A 89 5.13 -1.80 8.18
N TYR A 90 6.41 -1.93 7.81
CA TYR A 90 7.30 -0.81 7.46
C TYR A 90 6.99 -0.29 6.05
N GLU A 91 7.44 0.92 5.73
CA GLU A 91 7.15 1.61 4.48
C GLU A 91 7.49 0.76 3.26
N GLU A 92 8.57 -0.03 3.31
CA GLU A 92 8.92 -0.94 2.22
C GLU A 92 7.87 -2.02 1.93
N GLU A 93 7.01 -2.39 2.89
CA GLU A 93 5.96 -3.41 2.72
C GLU A 93 4.56 -2.80 2.51
N VAL A 94 4.31 -1.55 2.93
CA VAL A 94 2.94 -0.95 2.89
C VAL A 94 2.82 0.29 2.01
N HIS A 95 3.91 0.96 1.67
CA HIS A 95 3.89 2.12 0.79
C HIS A 95 4.10 1.68 -0.66
N VAL A 96 2.99 1.53 -1.36
CA VAL A 96 2.92 1.03 -2.73
C VAL A 96 2.62 2.16 -3.73
N PRO A 97 2.95 2.00 -5.02
CA PRO A 97 2.51 2.93 -6.04
C PRO A 97 0.97 2.98 -6.12
N LEU A 98 0.44 4.15 -6.45
CA LEU A 98 -0.97 4.34 -6.84
C LEU A 98 -1.04 5.41 -7.93
N LEU A 99 -1.30 5.00 -9.16
CA LEU A 99 -1.42 5.87 -10.32
C LEU A 99 -2.84 5.80 -10.86
N LEU A 100 -3.44 6.97 -11.13
CA LEU A 100 -4.70 7.11 -11.87
C LEU A 100 -4.37 7.76 -13.21
N ILE A 101 -4.57 7.02 -14.30
CA ILE A 101 -4.19 7.43 -15.65
C ILE A 101 -5.45 7.52 -16.50
N ASN A 102 -5.80 8.75 -16.87
CA ASN A 102 -6.75 9.06 -17.94
C ASN A 102 -6.42 10.48 -18.45
N PRO A 103 -5.99 10.64 -19.71
CA PRO A 103 -5.51 11.92 -20.24
C PRO A 103 -6.62 12.99 -20.37
N ARG A 104 -7.89 12.59 -20.40
CA ARG A 104 -9.04 13.49 -20.49
C ARG A 104 -9.48 14.02 -19.13
N LEU A 105 -9.41 13.17 -18.10
CA LEU A 105 -9.89 13.49 -16.75
C LEU A 105 -8.82 14.19 -15.91
N PHE A 106 -7.55 13.81 -16.05
CA PHE A 106 -6.51 14.25 -15.12
C PHE A 106 -5.33 14.88 -15.86
N PRO A 107 -4.92 16.12 -15.49
CA PRO A 107 -3.60 16.61 -15.83
C PRO A 107 -2.54 15.82 -15.03
N PHE A 108 -1.28 15.87 -15.48
CA PHE A 108 -0.18 15.34 -14.68
C PHE A 108 -0.12 16.07 -13.33
N ARG A 109 -0.30 15.32 -12.24
CA ARG A 109 -0.26 15.82 -10.87
C ARG A 109 0.17 14.71 -9.93
N SER A 110 0.95 15.07 -8.91
CA SER A 110 1.23 14.22 -7.75
C SER A 110 0.63 14.84 -6.48
N THR A 111 0.49 14.01 -5.44
CA THR A 111 0.04 14.42 -4.11
C THR A 111 0.73 13.57 -3.06
N GLU A 112 1.11 14.18 -1.94
CA GLU A 112 1.68 13.48 -0.78
C GLU A 112 0.61 13.07 0.24
N ARG A 113 -0.67 13.23 -0.12
CA ARG A 113 -1.77 12.87 0.79
C ARG A 113 -1.76 11.38 1.07
N VAL A 114 -1.81 11.04 2.35
CA VAL A 114 -1.99 9.66 2.84
C VAL A 114 -3.35 9.11 2.37
N VAL A 115 -3.30 8.00 1.65
CA VAL A 115 -4.45 7.28 1.07
C VAL A 115 -4.19 5.78 1.18
N GLY A 116 -5.23 4.95 1.02
CA GLY A 116 -5.10 3.50 1.13
C GLY A 116 -5.95 2.77 0.10
N HIS A 117 -5.74 1.47 -0.07
CA HIS A 117 -6.47 0.68 -1.08
C HIS A 117 -7.98 0.74 -0.93
N ILE A 118 -8.48 0.89 0.30
CA ILE A 118 -9.92 1.06 0.58
C ILE A 118 -10.53 2.26 -0.14
N ASP A 119 -9.72 3.26 -0.51
CA ASP A 119 -10.12 4.49 -1.20
C ASP A 119 -10.27 4.31 -2.71
N ILE A 120 -9.71 3.24 -3.30
CA ILE A 120 -9.72 3.03 -4.75
C ILE A 120 -11.15 2.84 -5.26
N ALA A 121 -11.92 1.95 -4.62
CA ALA A 121 -13.29 1.67 -5.03
C ALA A 121 -14.22 2.91 -4.97
N PRO A 122 -14.29 3.69 -3.86
CA PRO A 122 -15.11 4.90 -3.84
C PRO A 122 -14.62 5.97 -4.82
N THR A 123 -13.32 6.01 -5.14
CA THR A 123 -12.79 6.91 -6.18
C THR A 123 -13.28 6.54 -7.56
N VAL A 124 -13.31 5.24 -7.90
CA VAL A 124 -13.86 4.78 -9.17
C VAL A 124 -15.33 5.14 -9.29
N LEU A 125 -16.11 4.93 -8.23
CA LEU A 125 -17.53 5.33 -8.24
C LEU A 125 -17.72 6.84 -8.39
N ASP A 126 -16.88 7.64 -7.73
CA ASP A 126 -16.90 9.10 -7.87
C ASP A 126 -16.61 9.56 -9.31
N VAL A 127 -15.60 8.97 -9.98
CA VAL A 127 -15.32 9.23 -11.40
C VAL A 127 -16.51 8.89 -12.29
N LEU A 128 -17.24 7.82 -11.95
CA LEU A 128 -18.43 7.38 -12.69
C LEU A 128 -19.71 8.15 -12.28
N ALA A 129 -19.61 9.12 -11.36
CA ALA A 129 -20.75 9.82 -10.76
C ALA A 129 -21.79 8.88 -10.11
N ILE A 130 -21.32 7.76 -9.54
CA ILE A 130 -22.13 6.78 -8.82
C ILE A 130 -21.94 7.01 -7.32
N PRO A 131 -23.02 7.10 -6.51
CA PRO A 131 -22.88 7.22 -5.07
C PRO A 131 -22.22 5.97 -4.47
N SER A 132 -21.21 6.19 -3.62
CA SER A 132 -20.60 5.09 -2.86
C SER A 132 -21.54 4.58 -1.77
N PRO A 133 -21.60 3.25 -1.53
CA PRO A 133 -22.32 2.70 -0.39
C PRO A 133 -21.86 3.32 0.93
N SER A 134 -22.80 3.66 1.81
CA SER A 134 -22.53 4.28 3.12
C SER A 134 -21.68 3.39 4.05
N GLU A 135 -21.66 2.09 3.76
CA GLU A 135 -20.92 1.05 4.44
C GLU A 135 -19.43 1.08 4.12
N TRP A 136 -19.03 1.68 3.00
CA TRP A 136 -17.63 1.73 2.62
C TRP A 136 -16.90 2.73 3.51
N GLN A 137 -15.80 2.25 4.11
CA GLN A 137 -14.97 3.06 5.00
C GLN A 137 -13.94 3.89 4.24
N GLY A 138 -13.66 3.53 2.98
CA GLY A 138 -12.84 4.33 2.09
C GLY A 138 -13.52 5.62 1.65
N LYS A 139 -12.72 6.58 1.20
CA LYS A 139 -13.16 7.87 0.69
C LYS A 139 -12.60 8.10 -0.71
N SER A 140 -13.34 8.81 -1.55
CA SER A 140 -12.83 9.18 -2.87
C SER A 140 -11.55 10.00 -2.74
N LEU A 141 -10.60 9.74 -3.63
CA LEU A 141 -9.34 10.44 -3.67
C LEU A 141 -9.51 11.93 -3.99
N PHE A 142 -10.65 12.35 -4.54
CA PHE A 142 -10.91 13.75 -4.88
C PHE A 142 -11.52 14.56 -3.74
N GLN A 143 -11.80 13.95 -2.58
CA GLN A 143 -12.20 14.67 -1.39
C GLN A 143 -11.03 15.54 -0.85
N PRO A 144 -11.31 16.74 -0.32
CA PRO A 144 -10.26 17.70 0.01
C PRO A 144 -9.35 17.25 1.17
N LYS A 145 -9.87 16.45 2.11
CA LYS A 145 -9.15 16.04 3.30
C LYS A 145 -9.56 14.65 3.76
N ARG A 146 -8.58 13.92 4.30
CA ARG A 146 -8.79 12.74 5.14
C ARG A 146 -8.35 13.09 6.56
N GLU A 147 -9.24 12.92 7.52
CA GLU A 147 -8.93 13.14 8.94
C GLU A 147 -8.77 11.81 9.69
N GLU A 148 -9.24 10.73 9.07
CA GLU A 148 -9.28 9.41 9.64
C GLU A 148 -7.98 8.64 9.36
N PRO A 149 -7.45 7.91 10.36
CA PRO A 149 -6.32 7.03 10.16
C PRO A 149 -6.61 5.94 9.12
N ILE A 150 -5.57 5.51 8.44
CA ILE A 150 -5.58 4.32 7.58
C ILE A 150 -4.97 3.18 8.36
N TYR A 151 -5.74 2.11 8.53
CA TYR A 151 -5.29 0.92 9.24
C TYR A 151 -4.84 -0.14 8.24
N PHE A 152 -3.80 -0.87 8.62
CA PHE A 152 -3.23 -1.99 7.89
C PHE A 152 -2.79 -3.05 8.90
N PHE A 153 -2.76 -4.31 8.50
CA PHE A 153 -2.40 -5.40 9.41
C PHE A 153 -1.66 -6.50 8.67
N THR A 154 -0.87 -7.27 9.42
CA THR A 154 -0.34 -8.55 8.97
C THR A 154 -0.63 -9.60 10.03
N ALA A 155 -0.82 -10.84 9.59
CA ALA A 155 -1.08 -12.00 10.43
C ALA A 155 -0.07 -13.14 10.20
N TRP A 156 0.97 -12.93 9.40
CA TRP A 156 1.81 -14.05 8.94
C TRP A 156 2.84 -14.52 9.97
N LEU A 157 3.58 -13.60 10.59
CA LEU A 157 4.57 -13.94 11.62
C LEU A 157 4.16 -13.46 13.01
N ASP A 158 3.78 -12.20 13.09
CA ASP A 158 3.29 -11.56 14.30
C ASP A 158 2.00 -10.85 13.91
N TYR A 159 0.92 -11.06 14.67
CA TYR A 159 -0.33 -10.35 14.42
C TYR A 159 -0.10 -8.88 14.76
N LYS A 160 0.24 -8.08 13.76
CA LYS A 160 0.54 -6.66 13.91
C LYS A 160 -0.58 -5.85 13.29
N VAL A 161 -1.00 -4.81 13.98
CA VAL A 161 -1.89 -3.78 13.43
C VAL A 161 -1.14 -2.47 13.44
N GLY A 162 -1.11 -1.83 12.29
CA GLY A 162 -0.54 -0.50 12.13
C GLY A 162 -1.58 0.50 11.67
N TYR A 163 -1.27 1.77 11.86
CA TYR A 163 -2.01 2.84 11.23
C TYR A 163 -1.12 4.01 10.82
N ARG A 164 -1.60 4.76 9.84
CA ARG A 164 -1.03 6.03 9.37
C ARG A 164 -2.03 7.15 9.57
N LEU A 165 -1.60 8.25 10.22
CA LEU A 165 -2.38 9.47 10.37
C LEU A 165 -1.47 10.70 10.19
N GLY A 166 -1.63 11.41 9.08
CA GLY A 166 -0.71 12.48 8.73
C GLY A 166 0.72 11.95 8.70
N SER A 167 1.65 12.60 9.41
CA SER A 167 3.05 12.20 9.55
C SER A 167 3.33 11.14 10.61
N ARG A 168 2.33 10.75 11.40
CA ARG A 168 2.48 9.68 12.39
C ARG A 168 2.19 8.30 11.81
N LYS A 169 3.02 7.33 12.15
CA LYS A 169 2.78 5.90 11.92
C LYS A 169 3.02 5.14 13.20
N SER A 170 2.14 4.21 13.54
CA SER A 170 2.33 3.33 14.70
C SER A 170 2.05 1.90 14.29
N VAL A 171 2.81 0.95 14.85
CA VAL A 171 2.68 -0.49 14.67
C VAL A 171 2.61 -1.13 16.06
N VAL A 172 1.57 -1.92 16.30
CA VAL A 172 1.32 -2.59 17.57
C VAL A 172 1.25 -4.09 17.32
N SER A 173 2.09 -4.85 18.03
CA SER A 173 1.97 -6.30 18.10
C SER A 173 0.80 -6.68 19.00
N LEU A 174 -0.04 -7.59 18.54
CA LEU A 174 -1.13 -8.17 19.31
C LEU A 174 -0.69 -9.40 20.12
N LEU A 175 0.46 -9.98 19.79
CA LEU A 175 1.01 -11.15 20.49
C LEU A 175 2.11 -10.79 21.50
N SER A 176 2.67 -9.59 21.41
CA SER A 176 3.74 -9.13 22.30
C SER A 176 3.48 -7.74 22.84
N ASP A 177 4.38 -7.27 23.71
CA ASP A 177 4.33 -5.90 24.24
C ASP A 177 5.03 -4.88 23.31
N GLN A 178 5.37 -5.28 22.08
CA GLN A 178 6.02 -4.38 21.12
C GLN A 178 5.05 -3.34 20.56
N VAL A 179 5.51 -2.08 20.61
CA VAL A 179 4.88 -0.94 19.97
C VAL A 179 5.99 -0.11 19.35
N GLU A 180 5.81 0.27 18.10
CA GLU A 180 6.73 1.12 17.36
C GLU A 180 5.96 2.32 16.83
N THR A 181 6.49 3.52 17.05
CA THR A 181 5.86 4.77 16.59
C THR A 181 6.89 5.66 15.93
N TYR A 182 6.56 6.13 14.72
CA TYR A 182 7.44 6.91 13.86
C TYR A 182 6.77 8.22 13.44
N ASN A 183 7.60 9.24 13.20
CA ASN A 183 7.21 10.44 12.48
C ASN A 183 7.89 10.42 11.10
N LEU A 184 7.14 10.06 10.06
CA LEU A 184 7.67 9.82 8.73
C LEU A 184 8.13 11.09 8.00
N ASP A 185 7.73 12.28 8.45
CA ASP A 185 8.26 13.53 7.86
C ASP A 185 9.72 13.73 8.28
N MET A 186 10.09 13.26 9.48
CA MET A 186 11.43 13.37 10.04
C MET A 186 12.25 12.09 9.89
N ASP A 187 11.57 10.95 9.80
CA ASP A 187 12.15 9.61 9.78
C ASP A 187 11.39 8.73 8.77
N PRO A 188 11.51 9.00 7.46
CA PRO A 188 10.83 8.24 6.42
C PRO A 188 11.33 6.79 6.29
N GLN A 189 12.44 6.45 6.96
CA GLN A 189 13.02 5.12 6.99
C GLN A 189 12.73 4.36 8.29
N GLU A 190 11.91 4.93 9.19
CA GLU A 190 11.44 4.27 10.42
C GLU A 190 12.56 3.76 11.34
N LYS A 191 13.65 4.52 11.44
CA LYS A 191 14.82 4.17 12.25
C LYS A 191 14.72 4.60 13.71
N ILE A 192 13.87 5.59 14.02
CA ILE A 192 13.78 6.23 15.33
C ILE A 192 12.41 5.93 15.94
N ASN A 193 12.34 4.83 16.70
CA ASN A 193 11.14 4.51 17.46
C ASN A 193 10.94 5.49 18.63
N THR A 194 9.91 6.33 18.52
CA THR A 194 9.56 7.34 19.54
C THR A 194 8.86 6.73 20.76
N SER A 195 8.13 5.61 20.62
CA SER A 195 7.44 4.96 21.75
C SER A 195 8.43 4.32 22.74
N ALA A 196 9.64 3.96 22.28
CA ALA A 196 10.69 3.42 23.13
C ALA A 196 11.19 4.43 24.19
N LYS A 197 10.97 5.74 23.96
CA LYS A 197 11.40 6.82 24.84
C LYS A 197 10.31 7.29 25.81
N ASP A 198 9.05 6.96 25.56
CA ASP A 198 7.91 7.39 26.37
C ASP A 198 6.85 6.27 26.51
N PRO A 199 6.74 5.64 27.71
CA PRO A 199 5.74 4.62 27.99
C PRO A 199 4.29 5.09 27.81
N THR A 200 4.03 6.39 27.86
CA THR A 200 2.70 6.97 27.65
C THR A 200 2.25 6.77 26.21
N ILE A 201 3.16 6.99 25.23
CA ILE A 201 2.89 6.77 23.81
C ILE A 201 2.46 5.32 23.59
N LYS A 202 3.23 4.37 24.14
CA LYS A 202 2.92 2.94 24.03
C LYS A 202 1.51 2.60 24.51
N THR A 203 1.09 3.16 25.64
CA THR A 203 -0.25 2.94 26.19
C THR A 203 -1.33 3.52 25.27
N VAL A 204 -1.14 4.75 24.79
CA VAL A 204 -2.08 5.43 23.89
C VAL A 204 -2.25 4.66 22.57
N GLU A 205 -1.17 4.15 21.98
CA GLU A 205 -1.24 3.39 20.73
C GLU A 205 -1.99 2.07 20.88
N LYS A 206 -1.77 1.36 21.99
CA LYS A 206 -2.51 0.13 22.29
C LYS A 206 -4.00 0.38 22.46
N VAL A 207 -4.36 1.40 23.23
CA VAL A 207 -5.77 1.78 23.45
C VAL A 207 -6.43 2.11 22.11
N ARG A 208 -5.77 2.88 21.23
CA ARG A 208 -6.29 3.19 19.90
C ARG A 208 -6.56 1.94 19.07
N ILE A 209 -5.63 0.98 19.04
CA ILE A 209 -5.83 -0.27 18.28
C ILE A 209 -6.97 -1.09 18.87
N ILE A 210 -7.05 -1.22 20.20
CA ILE A 210 -8.14 -1.93 20.89
C ILE A 210 -9.49 -1.28 20.56
N ASP A 211 -9.57 0.04 20.65
CA ASP A 211 -10.78 0.81 20.32
C ASP A 211 -11.16 0.60 18.85
N TRP A 212 -10.19 0.64 17.94
CA TRP A 212 -10.46 0.38 16.53
C TRP A 212 -11.01 -1.04 16.31
N VAL A 213 -10.35 -2.08 16.83
CA VAL A 213 -10.80 -3.48 16.72
C VAL A 213 -12.21 -3.66 17.28
N HIS A 214 -12.48 -3.10 18.47
CA HIS A 214 -13.80 -3.15 19.09
C HIS A 214 -14.88 -2.50 18.22
N ASN A 215 -14.58 -1.32 17.65
CA ASN A 215 -15.50 -0.63 16.76
C ASN A 215 -15.69 -1.37 15.42
N GLN A 216 -14.64 -1.98 14.86
CA GLN A 216 -14.76 -2.80 13.65
C GLN A 216 -15.66 -4.02 13.89
N ASN A 217 -15.48 -4.72 15.02
CA ASN A 217 -16.32 -5.86 15.36
C ASN A 217 -17.79 -5.46 15.49
N LYS A 218 -18.09 -4.36 16.19
CA LYS A 218 -19.47 -3.83 16.28
C LYS A 218 -20.03 -3.47 14.90
N PHE A 219 -19.22 -2.80 14.07
CA PHE A 219 -19.61 -2.41 12.72
C PHE A 219 -19.97 -3.64 11.88
N ILE A 220 -19.08 -4.65 11.81
CA ILE A 220 -19.31 -5.89 11.07
C ILE A 220 -20.57 -6.61 11.56
N LEU A 221 -20.73 -6.78 12.88
CA LEU A 221 -21.92 -7.41 13.46
C LEU A 221 -23.21 -6.66 13.11
N SER A 222 -23.18 -5.32 13.09
CA SER A 222 -24.33 -4.51 12.70
C SER A 222 -24.74 -4.70 11.23
N LYS A 223 -23.80 -5.11 10.36
CA LYS A 223 -24.04 -5.39 8.93
C LYS A 223 -24.42 -6.84 8.66
N MET A 224 -23.99 -7.76 9.52
CA MET A 224 -24.31 -9.19 9.42
C MET A 224 -25.62 -9.57 10.10
N ALA A 225 -26.17 -8.72 10.97
CA ALA A 225 -27.46 -8.97 11.60
C ALA A 225 -28.55 -9.15 10.52
N PRO A 226 -29.37 -10.22 10.59
CA PRO A 226 -30.45 -10.42 9.64
C PRO A 226 -31.39 -9.22 9.69
N LYS A 227 -31.64 -8.58 8.54
CA LYS A 227 -32.64 -7.52 8.45
C LYS A 227 -33.97 -8.13 8.86
N SER A 228 -34.56 -7.64 9.96
CA SER A 228 -35.92 -8.03 10.34
C SER A 228 -36.84 -7.71 9.16
N ARG A 229 -37.53 -8.75 8.66
CA ARG A 229 -38.54 -8.62 7.60
C ARG A 229 -39.73 -7.81 8.08
#